data_AF-A0A3N5RAC3-F1
#
_entry.id   AF-A0A3N5RAC3-F1
#
_cell.length_a   1.000
_cell.length_b   1.000
_cell.length_c   1.000
_cell.angle_alpha   90.00
_cell.angle_beta   90.00
_cell.angle_gamma   90.00
#
_symmetry.space_group_name_H-M   'P 1'
#
loop_
_entity.id
_entity.type
_entity.pdbx_description
1 polymer ?
#
loop_
_entity_poly.entity_id
_entity_poly.type
_entity_poly.pdbx_seq_one_letter_code
_entity_poly.pdbx_strand_id
1 'polypeptide(L)'
;KAIVGGKPSTSEKRGIPWLVFGTAITLLLGGGFFLFMATQNSDWSSNISAVVPWIPLILINAAINAFGEEATFRAAPLATLIPAIGQTHALWLTSIWFGLGHYYGGIPSGLFGFFQTGLIALIMGKAMLDTRGIALPWMIHMILDTIIYFFIAATM
;
A
#
# COMPACT_ATOMS: atom_id res chain seq x y z
N LYS A 1 13.69 44.00 2.94
CA LYS A 1 15.11 43.88 2.52
C LYS A 1 15.28 42.53 1.86
N ALA A 2 15.70 42.49 0.59
CA ALA A 2 16.04 41.26 -0.10
C ALA A 2 17.32 40.64 0.50
N ILE A 3 17.38 39.32 0.59
CA ILE A 3 18.65 38.61 0.50
C ILE A 3 18.67 37.94 -0.86
N VAL A 4 19.32 38.62 -1.79
CA VAL A 4 19.78 38.09 -3.07
C VAL A 4 21.08 37.34 -2.81
N GLY A 5 21.26 36.14 -3.38
CA GLY A 5 22.60 35.60 -3.63
C GLY A 5 23.02 34.30 -2.92
N GLY A 6 22.12 33.37 -2.63
CA GLY A 6 22.53 31.98 -2.37
C GLY A 6 22.87 31.28 -3.70
N LYS A 7 24.14 30.94 -3.95
CA LYS A 7 24.53 30.06 -5.07
C LYS A 7 23.73 28.75 -4.98
N PRO A 8 23.22 28.18 -6.08
CA PRO A 8 22.59 26.87 -6.04
C PRO A 8 23.65 25.85 -5.60
N SER A 9 23.39 25.20 -4.47
CA SER A 9 24.20 24.12 -3.92
C SER A 9 24.19 22.94 -4.90
N THR A 10 25.27 22.76 -5.65
CA THR A 10 25.46 21.63 -6.57
C THR A 10 25.81 20.35 -5.81
N SER A 11 24.83 19.75 -5.14
CA SER A 11 24.75 18.29 -4.94
C SER A 11 23.38 17.90 -4.37
N GLU A 12 22.29 18.22 -5.07
CA GLU A 12 21.07 17.44 -4.83
C GLU A 12 21.36 16.02 -5.31
N LYS A 13 21.59 15.11 -4.36
CA LYS A 13 21.56 13.68 -4.66
C LYS A 13 20.21 13.42 -5.31
N ARG A 14 20.18 13.17 -6.62
CA ARG A 14 18.97 12.74 -7.32
C ARG A 14 18.51 11.44 -6.67
N GLY A 15 17.50 11.55 -5.81
CA GLY A 15 16.81 10.39 -5.25
C GLY A 15 16.14 9.60 -6.37
N ILE A 16 15.92 8.31 -6.14
CA ILE A 16 15.14 7.48 -7.06
C ILE A 16 13.70 8.04 -7.07
N PRO A 17 13.10 8.30 -8.24
CA PRO A 17 11.72 8.77 -8.32
C PRO A 17 10.77 7.77 -7.65
N TRP A 18 9.76 8.28 -6.95
CA TRP A 18 8.74 7.44 -6.31
C TRP A 18 8.00 6.52 -7.28
N LEU A 19 7.87 6.91 -8.55
CA LEU A 19 7.31 6.04 -9.57
C LEU A 19 8.20 4.79 -9.78
N VAL A 20 9.52 4.97 -9.88
CA VAL A 20 10.46 3.85 -10.08
C VAL A 20 10.54 2.98 -8.83
N PHE A 21 10.73 3.60 -7.67
CA PHE A 21 10.83 2.88 -6.40
C PHE A 21 9.52 2.20 -6.02
N GLY A 22 8.40 2.90 -6.17
CA GLY A 22 7.05 2.40 -5.95
C GLY A 22 6.74 1.20 -6.84
N THR A 23 6.96 1.32 -8.16
CA THR A 23 6.76 0.18 -9.08
C THR A 23 7.65 -1.02 -8.72
N ALA A 24 8.93 -0.81 -8.42
CA ALA A 24 9.82 -1.90 -8.04
C ALA A 24 9.34 -2.59 -6.76
N ILE A 25 8.94 -1.83 -5.74
CA ILE A 25 8.39 -2.37 -4.50
C ILE A 25 7.08 -3.10 -4.74
N THR A 26 6.17 -2.55 -5.54
CA THR A 26 4.90 -3.22 -5.87
C THR A 26 5.12 -4.55 -6.55
N LEU A 27 6.06 -4.63 -7.50
CA LEU A 27 6.37 -5.90 -8.17
C LEU A 27 6.99 -6.91 -7.21
N LEU A 28 7.93 -6.47 -6.35
CA LEU A 28 8.57 -7.35 -5.38
C LEU A 28 7.58 -7.85 -4.32
N LEU A 29 6.82 -6.94 -3.70
CA LEU A 29 5.87 -7.28 -2.65
C LEU A 29 4.63 -7.96 -3.21
N GLY A 30 4.09 -7.49 -4.34
CA GLY A 30 2.95 -8.11 -5.00
C GLY A 30 3.29 -9.49 -5.56
N GLY A 31 4.44 -9.66 -6.21
CA GLY A 31 4.90 -10.96 -6.68
C GLY A 31 5.17 -11.93 -5.52
N GLY A 32 5.88 -11.47 -4.49
CA GLY A 32 6.12 -12.27 -3.29
C GLY A 32 4.83 -12.67 -2.58
N PHE A 33 3.88 -11.74 -2.46
CA PHE A 33 2.59 -12.00 -1.83
C PHE A 33 1.70 -12.92 -2.68
N PHE A 34 1.70 -12.76 -4.00
CA PHE A 34 1.03 -13.70 -4.90
C PHE A 34 1.58 -15.12 -4.73
N LEU A 35 2.91 -15.28 -4.71
CA LEU A 35 3.54 -16.58 -4.50
C LEU A 35 3.16 -17.16 -3.14
N PHE A 36 3.19 -16.34 -2.08
CA PHE A 36 2.70 -16.75 -0.76
C PHE A 36 1.25 -17.26 -0.83
N MET A 37 0.32 -16.48 -1.40
CA MET A 37 -1.08 -16.87 -1.53
C MET A 37 -1.25 -18.14 -2.38
N ALA A 38 -0.46 -18.31 -3.44
CA ALA A 38 -0.46 -19.53 -4.26
C ALA A 38 -0.07 -20.78 -3.46
N THR A 39 0.88 -20.66 -2.52
CA THR A 39 1.24 -21.79 -1.61
C THR A 39 0.12 -22.15 -0.63
N GLN A 40 -0.75 -21.20 -0.29
CA GLN A 40 -1.85 -21.43 0.65
C GLN A 40 -3.12 -21.98 -0.04
N ASN A 41 -3.18 -21.91 -1.38
CA ASN A 41 -4.38 -22.19 -2.15
C ASN A 41 -4.07 -23.11 -3.34
N SER A 42 -3.69 -24.37 -3.11
CA SER A 42 -3.13 -25.28 -4.14
C SER A 42 -3.94 -25.37 -5.44
N ASP A 43 -5.25 -25.21 -5.36
CA ASP A 43 -6.17 -25.47 -6.49
C ASP A 43 -6.45 -24.23 -7.33
N TRP A 44 -5.89 -23.05 -6.96
CA TRP A 44 -6.13 -21.75 -7.62
C TRP A 44 -6.01 -21.81 -9.15
N SER A 45 -5.04 -22.57 -9.65
CA SER A 45 -4.73 -22.66 -11.08
C SER A 45 -5.79 -23.43 -11.87
N SER A 46 -6.44 -24.41 -11.25
CA SER A 46 -7.52 -25.18 -11.86
C SER A 46 -8.82 -24.36 -11.99
N ASN A 47 -8.99 -23.34 -11.15
CA ASN A 47 -10.19 -22.50 -11.08
C ASN A 47 -10.11 -21.21 -11.90
N ILE A 48 -9.02 -20.95 -12.63
CA ILE A 48 -8.83 -19.69 -13.39
C ILE A 48 -10.02 -19.41 -14.33
N SER A 49 -10.53 -20.44 -15.02
CA SER A 49 -11.65 -20.28 -15.95
C SER A 49 -12.93 -19.78 -15.25
N ALA A 50 -13.16 -20.17 -14.01
CA ALA A 50 -14.28 -19.73 -13.19
C ALA A 50 -14.09 -18.28 -12.68
N VAL A 51 -12.84 -17.80 -12.56
CA VAL A 51 -12.52 -16.45 -12.10
C VAL A 51 -12.68 -15.40 -13.19
N VAL A 52 -12.47 -15.76 -14.47
CA VAL A 52 -12.47 -14.80 -15.60
C VAL A 52 -13.71 -13.89 -15.62
N PRO A 53 -14.96 -14.40 -15.45
CA PRO A 53 -16.15 -13.55 -15.43
C PRO A 53 -16.17 -12.52 -14.28
N TRP A 54 -15.43 -12.78 -13.20
CA TRP A 54 -15.39 -11.94 -12.01
C TRP A 54 -14.32 -10.85 -12.06
N ILE A 55 -13.44 -10.84 -13.07
CA ILE A 55 -12.35 -9.85 -13.20
C ILE A 55 -12.85 -8.40 -13.04
N PRO A 56 -13.96 -7.96 -13.68
CA PRO A 56 -14.45 -6.60 -13.48
C PRO A 56 -14.78 -6.29 -12.02
N LEU A 57 -15.42 -7.23 -11.33
CA LEU A 57 -15.82 -7.07 -9.92
C LEU A 57 -14.61 -7.11 -8.98
N ILE A 58 -13.62 -7.96 -9.27
CA ILE A 58 -12.33 -8.02 -8.56
C ILE A 58 -11.64 -6.65 -8.61
N LEU A 59 -11.50 -6.07 -9.81
CA LEU A 59 -10.82 -4.79 -10.00
C LEU A 59 -11.57 -3.63 -9.34
N ILE A 60 -12.91 -3.59 -9.44
CA ILE A 60 -13.72 -2.54 -8.83
C ILE A 60 -13.64 -2.63 -7.29
N ASN A 61 -13.79 -3.83 -6.72
CA ASN A 61 -13.69 -4.00 -5.27
C ASN A 61 -12.29 -3.65 -4.76
N ALA A 62 -11.23 -4.10 -5.45
CA ALA A 62 -9.86 -3.74 -5.11
C ALA A 62 -9.64 -2.23 -5.13
N ALA A 63 -10.16 -1.53 -6.15
CA ALA A 63 -10.02 -0.08 -6.26
C ALA A 63 -10.76 0.67 -5.15
N ILE A 64 -12.00 0.27 -4.84
CA ILE A 64 -12.83 0.90 -3.80
C ILE A 64 -12.27 0.60 -2.41
N ASN A 65 -11.89 -0.65 -2.13
CA ASN A 65 -11.32 -1.06 -0.86
C ASN A 65 -10.03 -0.30 -0.58
N ALA A 66 -9.07 -0.38 -1.50
CA ALA A 66 -7.80 0.33 -1.40
C ALA A 66 -8.02 1.83 -1.18
N PHE A 67 -8.93 2.47 -1.93
CA PHE A 67 -9.19 3.90 -1.74
C PHE A 67 -9.77 4.20 -0.35
N GLY A 68 -10.75 3.42 0.10
CA GLY A 68 -11.37 3.56 1.41
C GLY A 68 -10.37 3.39 2.55
N GLU A 69 -9.50 2.38 2.46
CA GLU A 69 -8.46 2.14 3.46
C GLU A 69 -7.38 3.23 3.45
N GLU A 70 -6.91 3.65 2.26
CA GLU A 70 -5.96 4.75 2.14
C GLU A 70 -6.50 6.07 2.70
N ALA A 71 -7.78 6.37 2.45
CA ALA A 71 -8.44 7.55 3.00
C ALA A 71 -8.56 7.46 4.53
N THR A 72 -9.03 6.33 5.04
CA THR A 72 -9.39 6.12 6.44
C THR A 72 -8.18 5.96 7.35
N PHE A 73 -7.20 5.17 6.95
CA PHE A 73 -6.05 4.83 7.79
C PHE A 73 -4.82 5.71 7.52
N ARG A 74 -4.85 6.52 6.45
CA ARG A 74 -3.67 7.28 6.04
C ARG A 74 -3.94 8.75 5.74
N ALA A 75 -4.64 9.07 4.66
CA ALA A 75 -4.76 10.45 4.22
C ALA A 75 -5.40 11.36 5.30
N ALA A 76 -6.55 10.98 5.85
CA ALA A 76 -7.20 11.76 6.90
C ALA A 76 -6.44 11.75 8.24
N PRO A 77 -5.97 10.59 8.77
CA PRO A 77 -5.17 10.57 9.99
C PRO A 77 -3.85 11.32 9.88
N LEU A 78 -3.09 11.18 8.78
CA LEU A 78 -1.83 11.90 8.60
C LEU A 78 -2.07 13.41 8.57
N ALA A 79 -3.07 13.89 7.83
CA ALA A 79 -3.41 15.31 7.80
C ALA A 79 -3.73 15.87 9.20
N THR A 80 -4.37 15.07 10.06
CA THR A 80 -4.77 15.48 11.41
C THR A 80 -3.63 15.35 12.43
N LEU A 81 -2.84 14.28 12.35
CA LEU A 81 -1.81 13.95 13.34
C LEU A 81 -0.51 14.71 13.12
N ILE A 82 -0.14 15.04 11.88
CA ILE A 82 1.13 15.73 11.59
C ILE A 82 1.27 17.05 12.37
N PRO A 83 0.26 17.95 12.41
CA PRO A 83 0.34 19.17 13.20
C PRO A 83 0.42 18.94 14.72
N ALA A 84 -0.09 17.81 15.21
CA ALA A 84 -0.17 17.52 16.64
C ALA A 84 1.06 16.80 17.20
N ILE A 85 1.59 15.82 16.47
CA ILE A 85 2.67 14.92 16.96
C ILE A 85 3.88 14.84 16.03
N GLY A 86 3.85 15.58 14.91
CA GLY A 86 4.90 15.59 13.90
C GLY A 86 4.84 14.42 12.93
N GLN A 87 5.54 14.57 11.80
CA GLN A 87 5.47 13.66 10.66
C GLN A 87 5.91 12.23 10.99
N THR A 88 7.02 12.07 11.71
CA THR A 88 7.58 10.74 12.05
C THR A 88 6.62 9.95 12.93
N HIS A 89 6.09 10.54 13.99
CA HIS A 89 5.16 9.84 14.89
C HIS A 89 3.83 9.55 14.21
N ALA A 90 3.29 10.48 13.42
CA ALA A 90 2.07 10.27 12.64
C ALA A 90 2.22 9.10 11.66
N LEU A 91 3.37 9.02 10.96
CA LEU A 91 3.66 7.94 10.02
C LEU A 91 3.71 6.58 10.72
N TRP A 92 4.46 6.46 11.82
CA TRP A 92 4.53 5.19 12.57
C TRP A 92 3.19 4.80 13.18
N LEU A 93 2.46 5.75 13.77
CA LEU A 93 1.18 5.48 14.40
C LEU A 93 0.15 4.94 13.40
N THR A 94 0.02 5.60 12.23
CA THR A 94 -0.90 5.16 11.17
C THR A 94 -0.50 3.81 10.58
N SER A 95 0.80 3.55 10.43
CA SER A 95 1.31 2.27 9.91
C SER A 95 1.09 1.12 10.88
N ILE A 96 1.36 1.32 12.17
CA ILE A 96 1.11 0.32 13.22
C ILE A 96 -0.39 0.08 13.36
N TRP A 97 -1.21 1.14 13.33
CA TRP A 97 -2.66 1.00 13.42
C TRP A 97 -3.23 0.16 12.27
N PHE A 98 -2.77 0.39 11.04
CA PHE A 98 -3.16 -0.42 9.89
C PHE A 98 -2.74 -1.89 10.04
N GLY A 99 -1.51 -2.13 10.49
CA GLY A 99 -1.03 -3.47 10.82
C GLY A 99 -1.89 -4.15 11.88
N LEU A 100 -2.27 -3.45 12.95
CA LEU A 100 -3.13 -4.01 14.01
C LEU A 100 -4.52 -4.41 13.48
N GLY A 101 -5.07 -3.67 12.51
CA GLY A 101 -6.31 -4.08 11.82
C GLY A 101 -6.19 -5.45 11.16
N HIS A 102 -5.01 -5.74 10.60
CA HIS A 102 -4.67 -7.02 10.00
C HIS A 102 -4.29 -8.10 11.02
N TYR A 103 -4.08 -7.78 12.29
CA TYR A 103 -3.83 -8.82 13.28
C TYR A 103 -5.09 -9.67 13.54
N TYR A 104 -6.28 -9.05 13.61
CA TYR A 104 -7.50 -9.72 14.04
C TYR A 104 -8.57 -9.91 12.95
N GLY A 105 -8.62 -9.04 11.92
CA GLY A 105 -9.74 -9.05 10.96
C GLY A 105 -9.38 -8.85 9.49
N GLY A 106 -8.26 -8.20 9.18
CA GLY A 106 -7.83 -7.98 7.79
C GLY A 106 -7.21 -9.22 7.14
N ILE A 107 -7.10 -9.20 5.80
CA ILE A 107 -6.41 -10.23 5.01
C ILE A 107 -5.15 -9.59 4.40
N PRO A 108 -3.95 -10.15 4.59
CA PRO A 108 -3.64 -11.33 5.41
C PRO A 108 -3.81 -11.08 6.92
N SER A 109 -4.18 -12.11 7.68
CA SER A 109 -4.46 -11.99 9.12
C SER A 109 -3.31 -12.42 10.03
N GLY A 110 -3.43 -12.18 11.34
CA GLY A 110 -2.49 -12.66 12.37
C GLY A 110 -1.17 -11.89 12.42
N LEU A 111 -0.13 -12.51 13.01
CA LEU A 111 1.19 -11.87 13.17
C LEU A 111 1.82 -11.54 11.82
N PHE A 112 1.71 -12.44 10.85
CA PHE A 112 2.22 -12.21 9.51
C PHE A 112 1.52 -11.02 8.85
N GLY A 113 0.18 -10.98 8.93
CA GLY A 113 -0.63 -9.87 8.47
C GLY A 113 -0.23 -8.53 9.09
N PHE A 114 -0.08 -8.51 10.41
CA PHE A 114 0.36 -7.33 11.16
C PHE A 114 1.68 -6.75 10.64
N PHE A 115 2.72 -7.57 10.56
CA PHE A 115 4.04 -7.09 10.14
C PHE A 115 4.07 -6.72 8.66
N GLN A 116 3.50 -7.56 7.78
CA GLN A 116 3.50 -7.31 6.35
C GLN A 116 2.77 -6.01 6.02
N THR A 117 1.53 -5.87 6.46
CA THR A 117 0.69 -4.71 6.12
C THR A 117 1.15 -3.45 6.83
N GLY A 118 1.69 -3.54 8.05
CA GLY A 118 2.30 -2.41 8.74
C GLY A 118 3.54 -1.87 8.01
N LEU A 119 4.42 -2.74 7.50
CA LEU A 119 5.59 -2.32 6.72
C LEU A 119 5.19 -1.72 5.36
N ILE A 120 4.19 -2.31 4.71
CA ILE A 120 3.63 -1.76 3.46
C ILE A 120 3.02 -0.38 3.70
N ALA A 121 2.23 -0.23 4.77
CA ALA A 121 1.63 1.05 5.17
C ALA A 121 2.70 2.11 5.48
N LEU A 122 3.84 1.70 6.06
CA LEU A 122 4.96 2.60 6.32
C LEU A 122 5.54 3.15 5.01
N ILE A 123 5.78 2.29 4.02
CA ILE A 123 6.31 2.68 2.71
C ILE A 123 5.32 3.58 1.98
N MET A 124 4.05 3.18 1.92
CA MET A 124 3.00 3.94 1.24
C MET A 124 2.69 5.27 1.95
N GLY A 125 2.73 5.32 3.28
CA GLY A 125 2.64 6.57 4.04
C GLY A 125 3.80 7.50 3.77
N LYS A 126 5.02 6.98 3.68
CA LYS A 126 6.17 7.79 3.27
C LYS A 126 6.01 8.31 1.85
N ALA A 127 5.49 7.50 0.93
CA ALA A 127 5.18 7.93 -0.45
C ALA A 127 4.15 9.07 -0.46
N MET A 128 3.09 8.96 0.34
CA MET A 128 2.07 10.01 0.47
C MET A 128 2.64 11.32 1.02
N LEU A 129 3.53 11.23 2.03
CA LEU A 129 4.16 12.41 2.63
C LEU A 129 5.11 13.13 1.66
N ASP A 130 5.90 12.36 0.90
CA ASP A 130 6.88 12.92 -0.03
C ASP A 130 6.24 13.49 -1.30
N THR A 131 5.18 12.85 -1.79
CA THR A 131 4.49 13.27 -3.02
C THR A 131 3.30 14.20 -2.76
N ARG A 132 2.83 14.27 -1.51
CA ARG A 132 1.58 14.93 -1.10
C ARG A 132 0.35 14.44 -1.87
N GLY A 133 0.38 13.19 -2.33
CA GLY A 133 -0.68 12.61 -3.16
C GLY A 133 -1.08 11.20 -2.71
N ILE A 134 -2.36 10.88 -2.89
CA ILE A 134 -2.93 9.54 -2.59
C ILE A 134 -2.77 8.55 -3.74
N ALA A 135 -2.58 9.04 -4.97
CA ALA A 135 -2.65 8.21 -6.18
C ALA A 135 -1.65 7.05 -6.17
N LEU A 136 -0.39 7.29 -5.80
CA LEU A 136 0.62 6.23 -5.78
C LEU A 136 0.34 5.19 -4.68
N PRO A 137 0.16 5.56 -3.39
CA PRO A 137 -0.30 4.63 -2.35
C PRO A 137 -1.52 3.80 -2.78
N TRP A 138 -2.53 4.45 -3.34
CA TRP A 138 -3.75 3.81 -3.80
C TRP A 138 -3.50 2.79 -4.91
N MET A 139 -2.70 3.11 -5.93
CA MET A 139 -2.38 2.16 -7.00
C MET A 139 -1.62 0.94 -6.49
N ILE A 140 -0.66 1.14 -5.59
CA ILE A 140 0.10 0.04 -4.98
C ILE A 140 -0.85 -0.88 -4.21
N HIS A 141 -1.72 -0.29 -3.39
CA HIS A 141 -2.68 -1.01 -2.57
C HIS A 141 -3.70 -1.75 -3.44
N MET A 142 -4.28 -1.10 -4.45
CA MET A 142 -5.21 -1.71 -5.40
C MET A 142 -4.62 -2.96 -6.08
N ILE A 143 -3.33 -2.94 -6.44
CA ILE A 143 -2.66 -4.11 -7.05
C ILE A 143 -2.58 -5.27 -6.05
N LEU A 144 -2.27 -4.99 -4.79
CA LEU A 144 -2.23 -6.01 -3.74
C LEU A 144 -3.64 -6.57 -3.47
N ASP A 145 -4.66 -5.71 -3.39
CA ASP A 145 -6.05 -6.13 -3.19
C ASP A 145 -6.56 -6.94 -4.38
N THR A 146 -6.15 -6.62 -5.61
CA THR A 146 -6.49 -7.41 -6.80
C THR A 146 -6.02 -8.85 -6.65
N ILE A 147 -4.83 -9.08 -6.06
CA ILE A 147 -4.32 -10.42 -5.77
C ILE A 147 -5.20 -11.11 -4.72
N ILE A 148 -5.58 -10.40 -3.65
CA ILE A 148 -6.46 -10.94 -2.60
C ILE A 148 -7.81 -11.37 -3.19
N TYR A 149 -8.50 -10.45 -3.88
CA TYR A 149 -9.80 -10.72 -4.49
C TYR A 149 -9.73 -11.79 -5.57
N PHE A 150 -8.63 -11.88 -6.32
CA PHE A 150 -8.40 -13.01 -7.23
C PHE A 150 -8.37 -14.35 -6.49
N PHE A 151 -7.58 -14.46 -5.42
CA PHE A 151 -7.50 -15.72 -4.67
C PHE A 151 -8.81 -16.06 -3.98
N ILE A 152 -9.52 -15.07 -3.41
CA ILE A 152 -10.87 -15.27 -2.86
C ILE A 152 -11.78 -15.88 -3.94
N ALA A 153 -11.82 -15.29 -5.15
CA ALA A 153 -12.65 -15.81 -6.24
C ALA A 153 -12.18 -17.19 -6.74
N ALA A 154 -10.89 -17.49 -6.69
CA ALA A 154 -10.32 -18.75 -7.16
C ALA A 154 -10.48 -19.92 -6.17
N THR A 155 -10.86 -19.63 -4.93
CA THR A 155 -10.98 -20.61 -3.82
C THR A 155 -12.40 -20.71 -3.26
N MET A 156 -13.35 -20.01 -3.88
CA MET A 156 -14.78 -20.10 -3.58
C MET A 156 -15.44 -21.31 -4.23
#